data_AF-A0A1I1BPF1-F1
#
_entry.id   AF-A0A1I1BPF1-F1
#
_cell.length_a   1.000
_cell.length_b   1.000
_cell.length_c   1.000
_cell.angle_alpha   90.00
_cell.angle_beta   90.00
_cell.angle_gamma   90.00
#
_symmetry.space_group_name_H-M   'P 1'
#
loop_
_entity.id
_entity.type
_entity.pdbx_description
1 polymer ?
#
loop_
_entity_poly.entity_id
_entity_poly.type
_entity_poly.pdbx_seq_one_letter_code
_entity_poly.pdbx_strand_id
1 'polypeptide(L)' 'MLDNLESNYDCSRAGEDLHQLKQELAERRGRGAEDPESQAVINRLENQINFILNKCDFNPSSLT' A
#
# COMPACT_ATOMS: atom_id res chain seq x y z
N MET A 1 -4.91 6.70 0.89
CA MET A 1 -4.14 6.53 -0.37
C MET A 1 -3.15 7.67 -0.57
N LEU A 2 -1.90 7.38 -0.93
CA LEU A 2 -0.87 8.39 -1.15
C LEU A 2 -0.94 8.88 -2.60
N ASP A 3 -1.15 10.18 -2.79
CA ASP A 3 -1.17 10.77 -4.13
C ASP A 3 0.26 10.91 -4.67
N ASN A 4 0.50 10.34 -5.86
CA ASN A 4 1.78 10.38 -6.59
C ASN A 4 3.00 9.93 -5.78
N LEU A 5 3.14 8.61 -5.59
CA LEU A 5 4.43 8.02 -5.23
C LEU A 5 5.42 8.22 -6.38
N GLU A 6 6.12 9.34 -6.36
CA GLU A 6 7.24 9.61 -7.24
C GLU A 6 8.50 8.87 -6.75
N SER A 7 9.50 8.72 -7.63
CA SER A 7 10.83 8.15 -7.29
C SER A 7 11.56 8.90 -6.16
N ASN A 8 11.00 10.00 -5.63
CA ASN A 8 11.52 10.78 -4.49
C ASN A 8 10.84 10.45 -3.14
N TYR A 9 9.96 9.45 -3.08
CA TYR A 9 9.38 8.97 -1.82
C TYR A 9 10.43 8.76 -0.69
N ASP A 10 10.15 9.28 0.50
CA ASP A 10 11.01 9.22 1.69
C ASP A 10 10.70 7.99 2.55
N CYS A 11 11.68 7.08 2.62
CA CYS A 11 11.57 5.83 3.36
C CYS A 11 11.49 5.99 4.89
N SER A 12 11.79 7.16 5.44
CA SER A 12 11.68 7.40 6.89
C SER A 12 10.25 7.24 7.42
N ARG A 13 9.24 7.42 6.55
CA ARG A 13 7.80 7.32 6.88
C ARG A 13 7.18 5.97 6.53
N ALA A 14 7.93 5.09 5.88
CA ALA A 14 7.38 3.88 5.28
C ALA A 14 6.70 2.93 6.26
N GLY A 15 7.13 2.87 7.52
CA GLY A 15 6.43 2.08 8.55
C GLY A 15 4.99 2.56 8.79
N GLU A 16 4.80 3.88 8.96
CA GLU A 16 3.48 4.50 9.15
C GLU A 16 2.63 4.35 7.89
N ASP A 17 3.20 4.67 6.73
CA ASP A 17 2.51 4.62 5.45
C ASP A 17 2.06 3.20 5.09
N LEU A 18 2.93 2.19 5.29
CA LEU A 18 2.57 0.79 5.06
C LEU A 18 1.47 0.33 6.00
N HIS A 19 1.47 0.78 7.25
CA HIS A 19 0.41 0.45 8.21
C HIS A 19 -0.94 0.98 7.72
N GLN A 20 -1.00 2.26 7.36
CA GLN A 20 -2.21 2.91 6.85
C GLN A 20 -2.71 2.26 5.55
N LEU A 21 -1.81 2.02 4.59
CA LEU A 21 -2.17 1.40 3.31
C LEU A 21 -2.69 -0.03 3.49
N LYS A 22 -2.07 -0.83 4.38
CA LYS A 22 -2.54 -2.20 4.69
C LYS A 22 -3.90 -2.20 5.38
N GLN A 23 -4.14 -1.26 6.29
CA GLN A 23 -5.44 -1.10 6.94
C GLN A 23 -6.52 -0.74 5.92
N GLU A 24 -6.26 0.26 5.06
CA GLU A 24 -7.20 0.65 4.01
C GLU A 24 -7.49 -0.52 3.05
N LEU A 25 -6.47 -1.29 2.66
CA LEU A 25 -6.63 -2.47 1.82
C LEU A 25 -7.50 -3.54 2.49
N ALA A 26 -7.30 -3.81 3.78
CA ALA A 26 -8.08 -4.78 4.53
C ALA A 26 -9.55 -4.37 4.63
N GLU A 27 -9.84 -3.09 4.90
CA GLU A 27 -11.20 -2.56 4.95
C GLU A 27 -11.90 -2.67 3.59
N ARG A 28 -11.22 -2.36 2.49
CA ARG A 28 -11.76 -2.46 1.13
C ARG A 28 -12.09 -3.91 0.78
N ARG A 29 -11.17 -4.84 1.03
CA ARG A 29 -11.37 -6.27 0.80
C ARG A 29 -12.50 -6.84 1.65
N GLY A 30 -12.64 -6.37 2.90
CA GLY A 30 -13.72 -6.79 3.80
C GLY A 30 -15.11 -6.35 3.35
N ARG A 31 -15.22 -5.27 2.57
CA ARG A 31 -16.49 -4.80 1.98
C ARG A 31 -16.85 -5.50 0.67
N GLY A 32 -15.91 -6.24 0.07
CA GLY A 32 -16.06 -6.81 -1.27
C GLY A 32 -15.72 -5.82 -2.37
N ALA A 33 -15.27 -6.34 -3.51
CA ALA A 33 -14.93 -5.56 -4.71
C ALA A 33 -15.87 -5.96 -5.85
N GLU A 34 -17.15 -5.65 -5.69
CA GLU A 34 -18.20 -6.10 -6.61
C GLU A 34 -18.22 -5.30 -7.92
N ASP A 35 -17.65 -4.09 -7.90
CA ASP A 35 -17.57 -3.21 -9.06
C ASP A 35 -16.11 -2.94 -9.50
N PRO A 36 -15.90 -2.61 -10.79
CA PRO A 36 -14.56 -2.34 -11.33
C PRO A 36 -13.83 -1.17 -10.69
N GLU A 37 -14.53 -0.16 -10.16
CA GLU A 37 -13.93 1.00 -9.51
C GLU A 37 -13.34 0.60 -8.15
N SER A 38 -14.10 -0.16 -7.36
CA SER A 38 -13.63 -0.75 -6.10
C SER A 38 -12.40 -1.62 -6.30
N GLN A 39 -12.38 -2.44 -7.36
CA GLN A 39 -11.21 -3.25 -7.70
C GLN A 39 -10.01 -2.39 -8.13
N ALA A 40 -10.24 -1.30 -8.87
CA ALA A 40 -9.17 -0.38 -9.25
C ALA A 40 -8.52 0.29 -8.03
N VAL A 41 -9.30 0.65 -7.01
CA VAL A 41 -8.79 1.20 -5.75
C VAL A 41 -7.92 0.17 -5.01
N ILE A 42 -8.38 -1.08 -4.92
CA ILE A 42 -7.60 -2.18 -4.33
C ILE A 42 -6.26 -2.36 -5.06
N ASN A 43 -6.29 -2.44 -6.38
CA ASN A 43 -5.08 -2.60 -7.20
C ASN A 43 -4.11 -1.42 -6.97
N ARG A 44 -4.64 -0.20 -6.84
CA ARG A 44 -3.83 0.99 -6.58
C ARG A 44 -3.15 0.95 -5.21
N LEU A 45 -3.85 0.47 -4.17
CA LEU A 45 -3.29 0.28 -2.83
C LEU A 45 -2.20 -0.79 -2.83
N GLU A 46 -2.43 -1.92 -3.49
CA GLU A 46 -1.46 -3.00 -3.62
C GLU A 46 -0.17 -2.54 -4.32
N ASN A 47 -0.32 -1.79 -5.42
CA ASN A 47 0.82 -1.23 -6.14
C ASN A 47 1.63 -0.27 -5.28
N GLN A 48 0.99 0.58 -4.47
CA GLN A 48 1.69 1.48 -3.54
C GLN A 48 2.44 0.71 -2.44
N ILE A 49 1.81 -0.30 -1.84
CA ILE A 49 2.45 -1.15 -0.83
C ILE A 49 3.69 -1.81 -1.43
N ASN A 50 3.56 -2.43 -2.60
CA ASN A 50 4.67 -3.09 -3.29
C ASN A 50 5.79 -2.11 -3.64
N PHE A 51 5.45 -0.90 -4.10
CA PHE A 51 6.44 0.14 -4.36
C PHE A 51 7.24 0.49 -3.10
N ILE A 52 6.57 0.76 -1.97
CA ILE A 52 7.26 1.14 -0.73
C ILE A 52 8.14 -0.01 -0.23
N LEU A 53 7.62 -1.24 -0.26
CA LEU A 53 8.39 -2.43 0.14
C LEU A 53 9.66 -2.60 -0.70
N ASN A 54 9.53 -2.49 -2.01
CA ASN A 54 10.66 -2.64 -2.95
C ASN A 54 11.64 -1.47 -2.86
N LYS A 55 11.15 -0.24 -2.76
CA LYS A 55 11.99 0.96 -2.79
C LYS A 55 12.81 1.12 -1.52
N CYS A 56 12.21 0.82 -0.37
CA CYS A 56 12.82 1.06 0.92
C CYS A 56 13.50 -0.18 1.50
N ASP A 57 13.74 -1.20 0.67
CA ASP A 57 14.37 -2.47 1.05
C ASP A 57 13.72 -3.13 2.29
N PHE A 58 12.41 -2.93 2.50
CA PHE A 58 11.69 -3.64 3.56
C PHE A 58 11.60 -5.10 3.15
N ASN A 59 12.47 -5.93 3.71
CA ASN A 59 12.30 -7.37 3.64
C ASN A 59 11.03 -7.73 4.42
N PRO A 60 10.01 -8.37 3.78
CA PRO A 60 8.83 -8.86 4.49
C PRO A 60 9.16 -9.86 5.62
N SER A 61 10.38 -10.39 5.62
CA SER A 61 10.96 -11.25 6.66
C SER A 61 11.34 -10.52 7.96
N SER A 62 11.42 -9.18 7.98
CA SER A 62 11.91 -8.41 9.14
C SER A 62 10.80 -7.94 10.10
N LEU A 63 9.55 -8.30 9.83
CA LEU A 63 8.36 -7.95 10.63
C LEU A 63 7.95 -9.05 11.62
N THR A 64 8.93 -9.80 12.16
CA THR A 64 8.67 -10.81 13.22
C THR A 64 8.64 -10.18 14.60
#